data_AF-A0A928P4C2-F1
#
_entry.id   AF-A0A928P4C2-F1
#
_cell.length_a   1.000
_cell.length_b   1.000
_cell.length_c   1.000
_cell.angle_alpha   90.00
_cell.angle_beta   90.00
_cell.angle_gamma   90.00
#
_symmetry.space_group_name_H-M   'P 1'
#
loop_
_entity.id
_entity.type
_entity.pdbx_description
1 polymer ?
#
loop_
_entity_poly.entity_id
_entity_poly.type
_entity_poly.pdbx_seq_one_letter_code
_entity_poly.pdbx_strand_id
1 'polypeptide(L)'
;MSKKYKVKRTPKQTTKEKVKKINWRLWGITIAVTLVLFAVYQAGIYFESIAVMYIYAILMGVLIIVYGILNRGFSGFDPEKVSFPKNMTEEEKQILIEKELKRRKKAKIVLIPLIGIMVTLAFDTLYLYYLEPLFKG
;
A
#
# COMPACT_ATOMS: atom_id res chain seq x y z
N MET A 1 -32.89 -6.27 30.95
CA MET A 1 -32.75 -4.94 30.30
C MET A 1 -31.64 -4.99 29.25
N SER A 2 -32.00 -5.00 27.97
CA SER A 2 -31.06 -5.03 26.84
C SER A 2 -30.54 -3.61 26.57
N LYS A 3 -29.24 -3.37 26.82
CA LYS A 3 -28.59 -2.08 26.50
C LYS A 3 -28.38 -2.02 24.98
N LYS A 4 -29.26 -1.26 24.31
CA LYS A 4 -29.17 -0.94 22.88
C LYS A 4 -27.79 -0.36 22.54
N TYR A 5 -27.08 -1.02 21.63
CA TYR A 5 -25.87 -0.50 20.98
C TYR A 5 -26.16 0.90 20.40
N LYS A 6 -25.53 1.96 20.95
CA LYS A 6 -25.49 3.28 20.31
C LYS A 6 -24.35 3.29 19.29
N VAL A 7 -24.54 2.58 18.18
CA VAL A 7 -23.79 2.87 16.96
C VAL A 7 -24.28 4.23 16.46
N LYS A 8 -23.35 5.18 16.28
CA LYS A 8 -23.63 6.48 15.65
C LYS A 8 -24.14 6.18 14.24
N ARG A 9 -25.47 6.18 14.05
CA ARG A 9 -26.12 5.94 12.75
C ARG A 9 -25.63 6.99 11.78
N THR A 10 -24.69 6.64 10.93
CA THR A 10 -24.52 7.34 9.65
C THR A 10 -25.72 6.94 8.78
N PRO A 11 -26.43 7.90 8.17
CA PRO A 11 -27.59 7.59 7.34
C PRO A 11 -27.17 6.65 6.22
N LYS A 12 -28.02 5.69 5.88
CA LYS A 12 -27.90 4.78 4.72
C LYS A 12 -27.48 5.60 3.50
N GLN A 13 -26.19 5.60 3.18
CA GLN A 13 -25.70 6.23 1.96
C GLN A 13 -26.13 5.36 0.79
N THR A 14 -27.09 5.90 0.05
CA THR A 14 -27.46 5.51 -1.31
C THR A 14 -26.21 5.21 -2.14
N THR A 15 -26.28 4.14 -2.92
CA THR A 15 -25.23 3.51 -3.76
C THR A 15 -24.51 4.44 -4.76
N LYS A 16 -24.79 5.75 -4.75
CA LYS A 16 -24.19 6.78 -5.63
C LYS A 16 -23.11 7.65 -4.96
N GLU A 17 -22.81 7.50 -3.67
CA GLU A 17 -21.96 8.45 -2.93
C GLU A 17 -20.65 7.90 -2.34
N LYS A 18 -20.14 6.76 -2.82
CA LYS A 18 -18.77 6.31 -2.51
C LYS A 18 -17.78 6.64 -3.63
N VAL A 19 -17.79 7.89 -4.12
CA VAL A 19 -16.56 8.42 -4.75
C VAL A 19 -15.58 8.63 -3.60
N LYS A 20 -14.76 7.62 -3.38
CA LYS A 20 -13.71 7.57 -2.35
C LYS A 20 -12.89 8.85 -2.51
N LYS A 21 -13.09 9.84 -1.61
CA LYS A 21 -12.35 11.12 -1.65
C LYS A 21 -10.87 10.79 -1.79
N ILE A 22 -10.29 11.15 -2.94
CA ILE A 22 -8.88 10.91 -3.22
C ILE A 22 -8.10 11.72 -2.20
N ASN A 23 -7.26 11.04 -1.42
CA ASN A 23 -6.42 11.71 -0.45
C ASN A 23 -5.20 12.29 -1.18
N TRP A 24 -5.37 13.48 -1.76
CA TRP A 24 -4.33 14.20 -2.50
C TRP A 24 -3.02 14.35 -1.72
N ARG A 25 -3.10 14.45 -0.38
CA ARG A 25 -1.90 14.50 0.48
C ARG A 25 -1.10 13.20 0.42
N LEU A 26 -1.77 12.04 0.46
CA LEU A 26 -1.09 10.75 0.32
C LEU A 26 -0.49 10.60 -1.08
N TRP A 27 -1.21 11.01 -2.12
CA TRP A 27 -0.68 11.01 -3.48
C TRP A 27 0.56 11.89 -3.64
N GLY A 28 0.55 13.10 -3.09
CA GLY A 28 1.71 13.98 -3.09
C GLY A 28 2.92 13.35 -2.40
N ILE A 29 2.72 12.70 -1.24
CA ILE A 29 3.78 11.97 -0.54
C ILE A 29 4.30 10.81 -1.40
N THR A 30 3.42 10.04 -2.04
CA THR A 30 3.82 8.93 -2.90
C THR A 30 4.63 9.41 -4.10
N ILE A 31 4.22 10.49 -4.75
CA ILE A 31 4.96 11.08 -5.86
C ILE A 31 6.33 11.57 -5.38
N ALA A 32 6.39 12.31 -4.26
CA ALA A 32 7.65 12.80 -3.72
C ALA A 32 8.63 11.66 -3.39
N VAL A 33 8.16 10.60 -2.71
CA VAL A 33 8.99 9.42 -2.42
C VAL A 33 9.44 8.71 -3.70
N THR A 34 8.56 8.61 -4.69
CA THR A 34 8.88 8.01 -5.99
C THR A 34 9.98 8.79 -6.70
N LEU A 35 9.88 10.12 -6.75
CA LEU A 35 10.91 10.98 -7.36
C LEU A 35 12.26 10.85 -6.66
N VAL A 36 12.27 10.76 -5.33
CA VAL A 36 13.51 10.55 -4.56
C VAL A 36 14.14 9.20 -4.89
N LEU A 37 13.35 8.12 -4.87
CA LEU A 37 13.84 6.77 -5.21
C LEU A 37 14.33 6.72 -6.67
N PHE A 38 13.60 7.34 -7.58
CA PHE A 38 14.01 7.43 -8.97
C PHE A 38 15.34 8.17 -9.13
N ALA A 39 15.51 9.33 -8.50
CA ALA A 39 16.74 10.10 -8.56
C ALA A 39 17.93 9.32 -7.98
N VAL A 40 17.76 8.62 -6.85
CA VAL A 40 18.80 7.78 -6.26
C VAL A 40 19.17 6.63 -7.19
N TYR A 41 18.18 5.99 -7.82
CA TYR A 41 18.44 4.92 -8.78
C TYR A 41 19.22 5.44 -10.00
N GLN A 42 18.78 6.54 -10.60
CA GLN A 42 19.45 7.15 -11.75
C GLN A 42 20.88 7.60 -11.42
N ALA A 43 21.10 8.19 -10.24
CA ALA A 43 22.44 8.50 -9.78
C ALA A 43 23.30 7.22 -9.66
N GLY A 44 22.73 6.14 -9.13
CA GLY A 44 23.38 4.84 -9.06
C GLY A 44 23.82 4.28 -10.42
N ILE A 45 22.93 4.38 -11.42
CA ILE A 45 23.22 3.98 -12.81
C ILE A 45 24.29 4.89 -13.42
N TYR A 46 24.22 6.20 -13.18
CA TYR A 46 25.21 7.16 -13.68
C TYR A 46 26.64 6.86 -13.17
N PHE A 47 26.76 6.39 -11.92
CA PHE A 47 28.04 5.94 -11.36
C PHE A 47 28.38 4.48 -11.72
N GLU A 48 27.69 3.88 -12.69
CA GLU A 48 27.88 2.50 -13.17
C GLU A 48 27.82 1.44 -12.05
N SER A 49 27.09 1.74 -10.97
CA SER A 49 26.99 0.83 -9.83
C SER A 49 25.94 -0.24 -10.07
N ILE A 50 26.38 -1.39 -10.60
CA ILE A 50 25.53 -2.57 -10.81
C ILE A 50 24.83 -3.00 -9.49
N ALA A 51 25.46 -2.75 -8.35
CA ALA A 51 24.91 -3.05 -7.03
C ALA A 51 23.55 -2.36 -6.77
N VAL A 52 23.31 -1.18 -7.35
CA VAL A 52 22.07 -0.41 -7.12
C VAL A 52 20.86 -1.17 -7.66
N MET A 53 20.99 -1.82 -8.82
CA MET A 53 19.91 -2.64 -9.38
C MET A 53 19.54 -3.80 -8.45
N TYR A 54 20.54 -4.53 -7.94
CA TYR A 54 20.31 -5.65 -7.02
C TYR A 54 19.70 -5.18 -5.69
N ILE A 55 20.15 -4.04 -5.15
CA ILE A 55 19.58 -3.46 -3.94
C ILE A 55 18.10 -3.14 -4.14
N TYR A 56 17.73 -2.49 -5.26
CA TYR A 56 16.33 -2.17 -5.57
C TYR A 56 15.48 -3.43 -5.75
N ALA A 57 16.00 -4.46 -6.42
CA ALA A 57 15.30 -5.73 -6.58
C ALA A 57 15.07 -6.46 -5.24
N ILE A 58 16.10 -6.52 -4.38
CA ILE A 58 15.99 -7.11 -3.05
C ILE A 58 14.99 -6.33 -2.19
N LEU A 59 15.08 -5.00 -2.18
CA LEU A 59 14.15 -4.14 -1.45
C LEU A 59 12.71 -4.34 -1.92
N MET A 60 12.48 -4.46 -3.23
CA MET A 60 11.17 -4.75 -3.77
C MET A 60 10.64 -6.09 -3.26
N GLY A 61 11.45 -7.16 -3.32
CA GLY A 61 11.08 -8.48 -2.82
C GLY A 61 10.72 -8.47 -1.34
N VAL A 62 11.54 -7.82 -0.51
CA VAL A 62 11.29 -7.66 0.93
C VAL A 62 10.00 -6.88 1.17
N LEU A 63 9.78 -5.76 0.49
CA LEU A 63 8.57 -4.94 0.66
C LEU A 63 7.31 -5.69 0.22
N ILE A 64 7.37 -6.50 -0.83
CA ILE A 64 6.25 -7.36 -1.26
C ILE A 64 5.90 -8.37 -0.17
N ILE A 65 6.91 -9.05 0.39
CA ILE A 65 6.71 -10.03 1.47
C ILE A 65 6.11 -9.34 2.70
N VAL A 66 6.70 -8.22 3.13
CA VAL A 66 6.22 -7.43 4.28
C VAL A 66 4.80 -6.94 4.04
N TYR A 67 4.51 -6.41 2.86
CA TYR A 67 3.16 -5.97 2.49
C TYR A 67 2.17 -7.13 2.50
N GLY A 68 2.53 -8.29 1.95
CA GLY A 68 1.71 -9.51 1.96
C GLY A 68 1.39 -9.99 3.38
N ILE A 69 2.39 -10.00 4.28
CA ILE A 69 2.21 -10.36 5.69
C ILE A 69 1.29 -9.36 6.41
N LEU A 70 1.50 -8.06 6.19
CA LEU A 70 0.69 -7.01 6.81
C LEU A 70 -0.74 -6.97 6.27
N ASN A 71 -0.95 -7.43 5.04
CA ASN A 71 -2.24 -7.39 4.35
C ASN A 71 -2.95 -8.76 4.28
N ARG A 72 -2.51 -9.76 5.08
CA ARG A 72 -3.02 -11.16 5.17
C ARG A 72 -4.17 -11.46 4.18
N GLY A 73 -3.77 -11.76 2.94
CA GLY A 73 -4.63 -12.36 1.91
C GLY A 73 -5.51 -11.41 1.10
N PHE A 74 -5.20 -10.11 0.95
CA PHE A 74 -6.04 -9.17 0.18
C PHE A 74 -7.49 -9.08 0.64
N SER A 75 -7.82 -9.74 1.76
CA SER A 75 -9.19 -9.80 2.24
C SER A 75 -9.53 -8.41 2.73
N GLY A 76 -10.53 -7.82 2.11
CA GLY A 76 -11.12 -6.56 2.54
C GLY A 76 -11.81 -6.76 3.89
N PHE A 77 -11.06 -7.03 4.96
CA PHE A 77 -11.53 -7.00 6.34
C PHE A 77 -12.33 -5.72 6.52
N ASP A 78 -13.63 -5.94 6.60
CA ASP A 78 -14.64 -4.95 6.84
C ASP A 78 -15.20 -5.33 8.21
N PRO A 79 -14.91 -4.56 9.27
CA PRO A 79 -15.36 -4.90 10.61
C PRO A 79 -16.89 -5.02 10.70
N GLU A 80 -17.64 -4.46 9.74
CA GLU A 80 -19.10 -4.63 9.63
C GLU A 80 -19.53 -5.96 9.00
N LYS A 81 -18.65 -6.64 8.25
CA LYS A 81 -18.94 -7.91 7.56
C LYS A 81 -18.27 -9.13 8.19
N VAL A 82 -17.45 -8.91 9.21
CA VAL A 82 -16.74 -9.98 9.93
C VAL A 82 -17.69 -10.60 10.95
N SER A 83 -18.11 -11.83 10.70
CA SER A 83 -18.87 -12.61 11.68
C SER A 83 -17.95 -13.12 12.78
N PHE A 84 -17.96 -12.46 13.93
CA PHE A 84 -17.24 -12.95 15.11
C PHE A 84 -17.93 -14.19 15.71
N PRO A 85 -17.19 -15.13 16.31
CA PRO A 85 -17.78 -16.25 17.03
C PRO A 85 -18.75 -15.77 18.10
N LYS A 86 -19.89 -16.46 18.27
CA LYS A 86 -20.93 -16.08 19.25
C LYS A 86 -20.43 -16.07 20.71
N ASN A 87 -19.34 -16.78 20.98
CA ASN A 87 -18.77 -16.98 22.31
C ASN A 87 -17.73 -15.91 22.67
N MET A 88 -17.41 -15.00 21.74
CA MET A 88 -16.40 -13.97 21.93
C MET A 88 -16.98 -12.79 22.70
N THR A 89 -16.29 -12.36 23.75
CA THR A 89 -16.68 -11.18 24.53
C THR A 89 -16.51 -9.90 23.70
N GLU A 90 -17.22 -8.84 24.05
CA GLU A 90 -17.14 -7.56 23.33
C GLU A 90 -15.74 -6.93 23.41
N GLU A 91 -15.02 -7.17 24.50
CA GLU A 91 -13.65 -6.69 24.69
C GLU A 91 -12.68 -7.40 23.73
N GLU A 92 -12.79 -8.72 23.59
CA GLU A 92 -11.96 -9.49 22.66
C GLU A 92 -12.19 -9.09 21.19
N LYS A 93 -13.45 -8.80 20.82
CA LYS A 93 -13.78 -8.31 19.47
C LYS A 93 -13.11 -6.97 19.18
N GLN A 94 -13.16 -6.02 20.13
CA GLN A 94 -12.52 -4.71 19.97
C GLN A 94 -11.00 -4.84 19.81
N ILE A 95 -10.36 -5.68 20.62
CA ILE A 95 -8.92 -5.94 20.54
C ILE A 95 -8.54 -6.49 19.15
N LEU A 96 -9.33 -7.40 18.58
CA LEU A 96 -9.07 -7.92 17.24
C LEU A 96 -9.24 -6.85 16.15
N ILE A 97 -10.31 -6.05 16.20
CA ILE A 97 -10.55 -4.98 15.24
C ILE A 97 -9.40 -3.97 15.27
N GLU A 98 -8.95 -3.56 16.45
CA GLU A 98 -7.84 -2.63 16.58
C GLU A 98 -6.52 -3.19 16.03
N LYS A 99 -6.23 -4.47 16.29
CA LYS A 99 -5.04 -5.15 15.75
C LYS A 99 -5.06 -5.13 14.22
N GLU A 100 -6.20 -5.44 13.61
CA GLU A 100 -6.37 -5.41 12.16
C GLU A 100 -6.29 -3.99 11.57
N LEU A 101 -6.89 -2.99 12.23
CA LEU A 101 -6.78 -1.59 11.81
C LEU A 101 -5.35 -1.07 11.87
N LYS A 102 -4.59 -1.43 12.91
CA LYS A 102 -3.17 -1.06 13.04
C LYS A 102 -2.33 -1.69 11.92
N ARG A 103 -2.55 -2.96 11.60
CA ARG A 103 -1.87 -3.65 10.48
C ARG A 103 -2.13 -2.98 9.14
N ARG A 104 -3.38 -2.63 8.85
CA ARG A 104 -3.76 -1.92 7.61
C ARG A 104 -3.11 -0.56 7.47
N LYS A 105 -3.01 0.20 8.56
CA LYS A 105 -2.30 1.49 8.56
C LYS A 105 -0.83 1.29 8.20
N LYS A 106 -0.18 0.26 8.75
CA LYS A 106 1.22 -0.09 8.40
C LYS A 106 1.35 -0.53 6.95
N ALA A 107 0.44 -1.38 6.45
CA ALA A 107 0.44 -1.84 5.06
C ALA A 107 0.37 -0.67 4.05
N LYS A 108 -0.46 0.34 4.33
CA LYS A 108 -0.53 1.57 3.50
C LYS A 108 0.78 2.35 3.46
N ILE A 109 1.52 2.38 4.56
CA ILE A 109 2.82 3.07 4.62
C ILE A 109 3.85 2.30 3.79
N VAL A 110 3.89 0.97 3.91
CA VAL A 110 4.79 0.09 3.13
C VAL A 110 4.49 0.17 1.63
N LEU A 111 3.24 0.39 1.25
CA LEU A 111 2.82 0.54 -0.14
C LEU A 111 3.45 1.76 -0.83
N ILE A 112 3.74 2.83 -0.09
CA ILE A 112 4.30 4.08 -0.64
C ILE A 112 5.67 3.85 -1.31
N PRO A 113 6.72 3.36 -0.61
CA PRO A 113 8.00 3.08 -1.23
C PRO A 113 7.92 1.91 -2.22
N LEU A 114 7.02 0.94 -2.01
CA LEU A 114 6.84 -0.17 -2.95
C LEU A 114 6.39 0.32 -4.33
N ILE A 115 5.41 1.23 -4.38
CA ILE A 115 4.99 1.87 -5.64
C ILE A 115 6.17 2.61 -6.27
N GLY A 116 6.93 3.37 -5.48
CA GLY A 116 8.08 4.12 -5.98
C GLY A 116 9.13 3.23 -6.65
N ILE A 117 9.53 2.13 -5.98
CA ILE A 117 10.48 1.17 -6.55
C ILE A 117 9.92 0.51 -7.82
N MET A 118 8.65 0.10 -7.81
CA MET A 118 8.01 -0.49 -9.00
C MET A 118 8.02 0.48 -10.19
N VAL A 119 7.68 1.75 -9.97
CA VAL A 119 7.69 2.76 -11.04
C VAL A 119 9.10 3.00 -11.55
N THR A 120 10.10 3.09 -10.66
CA THR A 120 11.49 3.27 -11.06
C THR A 120 11.99 2.11 -11.92
N LEU A 121 11.80 0.86 -11.49
CA LEU A 121 12.24 -0.31 -12.25
C LEU A 121 11.46 -0.49 -13.56
N ALA A 122 10.16 -0.18 -13.55
CA ALA A 122 9.35 -0.20 -14.77
C ALA A 122 9.84 0.85 -15.78
N PHE A 123 10.17 2.06 -15.32
CA PHE A 123 10.74 3.09 -16.19
C PHE A 123 12.08 2.66 -16.78
N ASP A 124 12.97 2.10 -15.96
CA ASP A 124 14.26 1.60 -16.41
C ASP A 124 14.11 0.50 -17.48
N THR A 125 13.19 -0.44 -17.25
CA THR A 125 12.86 -1.49 -18.23
C THR A 125 12.30 -0.89 -19.52
N LEU A 126 11.39 0.07 -19.44
CA LEU A 126 10.85 0.76 -20.62
C LEU A 126 11.94 1.51 -21.37
N TYR A 127 12.86 2.15 -20.65
CA TYR A 127 13.97 2.87 -21.25
C TYR A 127 14.89 1.94 -22.02
N LEU A 128 15.35 0.85 -21.39
CA LEU A 128 16.26 -0.12 -22.00
C LEU A 128 15.67 -0.85 -23.20
N TYR A 129 14.39 -1.26 -23.12
CA TYR A 129 13.79 -2.11 -24.16
C TYR A 129 13.08 -1.35 -25.28
N TYR A 130 12.57 -0.15 -25.02
CA TYR A 130 11.74 0.57 -26.00
C TYR A 130 12.35 1.92 -26.40
N LEU A 131 12.89 2.68 -25.46
CA LEU A 131 13.39 4.03 -25.77
C LEU A 131 14.81 3.96 -26.34
N GLU A 132 15.70 3.20 -25.75
CA GLU A 132 17.09 3.11 -26.19
C GLU A 132 17.24 2.58 -27.64
N PRO A 133 16.51 1.53 -28.07
CA PRO A 133 16.54 1.11 -29.47
C PRO A 133 15.94 2.15 -30.43
N LEU A 134 14.96 2.93 -29.98
CA LEU A 134 14.32 3.98 -30.78
C LEU A 134 15.25 5.19 -31.01
N PHE A 135 16.10 5.51 -30.04
CA PHE A 135 17.07 6.61 -30.15
C PHE A 135 18.42 6.21 -30.77
N LYS A 136 18.68 4.91 -30.92
CA LYS A 136 19.87 4.35 -31.58
C LYS A 136 19.62 3.87 -33.02
N GLY A 137 18.38 3.86 -33.49
CA GLY A 137 18.01 3.54 -34.87
C GLY A 137 17.82 4.79 -35.71
#